data_AF-A0A350IFS1-F1
#
_entry.id   AF-A0A350IFS1-F1
#
_cell.length_a   1.000
_cell.length_b   1.000
_cell.length_c   1.000
_cell.angle_alpha   90.00
_cell.angle_beta   90.00
_cell.angle_gamma   90.00
#
_symmetry.space_group_name_H-M   'P 1'
#
loop_
_entity.id
_entity.type
_entity.pdbx_description
1 polymer ?
#
loop_
_entity_poly.entity_id
_entity_poly.type
_entity_poly.pdbx_seq_one_letter_code
_entity_poly.pdbx_strand_id
1 'polypeptide(L)'
;AYRHYLKYQVDDNGDAFEVADPWLTVDDRNAIDSDDALEFLGISAFTSTDLKAASHFVGLYLKMVEDIKAKGAMKVLEEEIL
;
A
#
# COMPACT_ATOMS: atom_id res chain seq x y z
N ALA A 1 3.29 2.67 1.97
CA ALA A 1 2.51 3.92 2.07
C ALA A 1 1.31 3.92 1.14
N TYR A 2 1.50 3.77 -0.18
CA TYR A 2 0.41 3.96 -1.14
C TYR A 2 -0.81 3.06 -0.94
N ARG A 3 -0.64 1.74 -0.74
CA ARG A 3 -1.77 0.86 -0.39
C ARG A 3 -2.54 1.32 0.85
N HIS A 4 -1.84 1.76 1.90
CA HIS A 4 -2.46 2.21 3.14
C HIS A 4 -3.35 3.44 2.89
N TYR A 5 -2.84 4.39 2.11
CA TYR A 5 -3.58 5.56 1.63
C TYR A 5 -4.86 5.15 0.88
N LEU A 6 -4.76 4.19 -0.04
CA LEU A 6 -5.92 3.72 -0.84
C LEU A 6 -6.95 2.94 -0.02
N LYS A 7 -6.52 2.08 0.91
CA LYS A 7 -7.40 1.19 1.70
C LYS A 7 -8.13 1.96 2.79
N TYR A 8 -7.42 2.82 3.54
CA TYR A 8 -7.98 3.43 4.75
C TYR A 8 -8.55 4.82 4.52
N GLN A 9 -8.07 5.57 3.52
CA GLN A 9 -8.60 6.90 3.17
C GLN A 9 -8.61 7.90 4.34
N VAL A 10 -7.67 7.71 5.27
CA VAL A 10 -7.46 8.54 6.46
C VAL A 10 -5.96 8.83 6.54
N ASP A 11 -5.61 10.09 6.82
CA ASP A 11 -4.22 10.50 6.93
C ASP A 11 -3.63 10.24 8.33
N ASP A 12 -2.36 10.58 8.53
CA ASP A 12 -1.68 10.37 9.82
C ASP A 12 -2.26 11.24 10.95
N ASN A 13 -3.09 12.25 10.65
CA ASN A 13 -3.78 13.11 11.62
C ASN A 13 -5.21 12.62 11.94
N GLY A 14 -5.70 11.61 11.24
CA GLY A 14 -7.07 11.10 11.38
C GLY A 14 -8.08 11.77 10.46
N ASP A 15 -7.65 12.64 9.55
CA ASP A 15 -8.53 13.33 8.60
C ASP A 15 -8.87 12.41 7.41
N ALA A 16 -10.17 12.25 7.16
CA ALA A 16 -10.66 11.48 6.02
C ALA A 16 -10.47 12.27 4.71
N PHE A 17 -10.15 11.56 3.63
CA PHE A 17 -10.01 12.13 2.31
C PHE A 17 -10.63 11.24 1.23
N GLU A 18 -10.89 11.80 0.05
CA GLU A 18 -11.35 11.05 -1.11
C GLU A 18 -10.20 10.72 -2.05
N VAL A 19 -10.19 9.50 -2.58
CA VAL A 19 -9.24 9.07 -3.60
C VAL A 19 -9.92 9.07 -4.97
N ALA A 20 -9.43 9.92 -5.86
CA ALA A 20 -9.85 9.99 -7.26
C ALA A 20 -8.79 9.35 -8.18
N ASP A 21 -8.68 8.03 -8.13
CA ASP A 21 -7.82 7.24 -9.03
C ASP A 21 -8.68 6.52 -10.08
N PRO A 22 -9.09 7.19 -11.19
CA PRO A 22 -10.05 6.67 -12.16
C PRO A 22 -9.53 5.48 -12.98
N TRP A 23 -8.24 5.19 -12.88
CA TRP A 23 -7.59 4.08 -13.54
C TRP A 23 -7.63 2.78 -12.73
N LEU A 24 -8.06 2.82 -11.46
CA LEU A 24 -8.25 1.62 -10.65
C LEU A 24 -9.48 0.84 -11.13
N THR A 25 -9.28 -0.43 -11.43
CA THR A 25 -10.37 -1.35 -11.76
C THR A 25 -11.07 -1.85 -10.49
N VAL A 26 -12.22 -2.53 -10.66
CA VAL A 26 -12.93 -3.18 -9.55
C VAL A 26 -12.05 -4.25 -8.90
N ASP A 27 -11.31 -5.03 -9.69
CA ASP A 27 -10.42 -6.07 -9.18
C ASP A 27 -9.24 -5.46 -8.39
N ASP A 28 -8.71 -4.33 -8.84
CA ASP A 28 -7.68 -3.60 -8.08
C ASP A 28 -8.22 -3.15 -6.72
N ARG A 29 -9.48 -2.68 -6.68
CA ARG A 29 -10.13 -2.28 -5.43
C ARG A 29 -10.29 -3.46 -4.47
N ASN A 30 -10.69 -4.62 -4.97
CA ASN A 30 -10.76 -5.85 -4.17
C ASN A 30 -9.38 -6.22 -3.57
N ALA A 31 -8.31 -6.14 -4.38
CA ALA A 31 -6.94 -6.40 -3.92
C ALA A 31 -6.42 -5.37 -2.91
N ILE A 32 -6.82 -4.10 -3.05
CA ILE A 32 -6.54 -3.04 -2.09
C ILE A 32 -7.24 -3.32 -0.76
N ASP A 33 -8.52 -3.70 -0.80
CA ASP A 33 -9.38 -3.90 0.37
C ASP A 33 -9.11 -5.23 1.10
N SER A 34 -8.41 -6.17 0.46
CA SER A 34 -8.00 -7.45 1.05
C SER A 34 -7.22 -7.30 2.36
N ASP A 35 -7.23 -8.31 3.21
CA ASP A 35 -6.33 -8.36 4.38
C ASP A 35 -4.98 -8.98 4.06
N ASP A 36 -4.87 -9.69 2.93
CA ASP A 36 -3.57 -10.09 2.39
C ASP A 36 -2.96 -8.92 1.61
N ALA A 37 -1.94 -8.29 2.21
CA ALA A 37 -1.23 -7.19 1.59
C ALA A 37 -0.53 -7.58 0.28
N LEU A 38 -0.23 -8.87 0.06
CA LEU A 38 0.39 -9.32 -1.19
C LEU A 38 -0.55 -9.18 -2.38
N GLU A 39 -1.87 -9.24 -2.19
CA GLU A 39 -2.81 -9.10 -3.30
C GLU A 39 -2.65 -7.76 -4.02
N PHE A 40 -2.34 -6.69 -3.28
CA PHE A 40 -2.04 -5.37 -3.84
C PHE A 40 -0.85 -5.36 -4.81
N LEU A 41 0.13 -6.24 -4.64
CA LEU A 41 1.26 -6.32 -5.57
C LEU A 41 0.86 -6.86 -6.95
N GLY A 42 -0.37 -7.36 -7.10
CA GLY A 42 -0.92 -7.86 -8.35
C GLY A 42 -1.90 -6.92 -9.06
N ILE A 43 -2.04 -5.66 -8.62
CA ILE A 43 -2.96 -4.71 -9.30
C ILE A 43 -2.51 -4.42 -10.73
N SER A 44 -3.46 -3.99 -11.56
CA SER A 44 -3.28 -3.67 -12.98
C SER A 44 -2.13 -2.68 -13.24
N ALA A 45 -1.91 -1.72 -12.33
CA ALA A 45 -0.81 -0.76 -12.43
C ALA A 45 0.59 -1.39 -12.40
N PHE A 46 0.72 -2.61 -11.86
CA PHE A 46 1.99 -3.33 -11.75
C PHE A 46 2.13 -4.46 -12.78
N THR A 47 1.20 -4.59 -13.75
CA THR A 47 1.16 -5.74 -14.68
C THR A 47 2.45 -5.92 -15.51
N SER A 48 3.26 -4.87 -15.66
CA SER A 48 4.52 -4.92 -16.37
C SER A 48 5.62 -5.73 -15.66
N THR A 49 5.45 -6.09 -14.39
CA THR A 49 6.43 -6.86 -13.61
C THR A 49 5.75 -7.70 -12.52
N ASP A 50 6.18 -8.95 -12.36
CA ASP A 50 5.72 -9.77 -11.24
C ASP A 50 6.45 -9.38 -9.94
N LEU A 51 5.88 -8.41 -9.22
CA LEU A 51 6.39 -7.97 -7.93
C LEU A 51 6.32 -9.07 -6.85
N LYS A 52 5.41 -10.03 -6.98
CA LYS A 52 5.28 -11.15 -6.04
C LYS A 52 6.44 -12.13 -6.17
N ALA A 53 7.04 -12.26 -7.34
CA ALA A 53 8.22 -13.09 -7.55
C ALA A 53 9.52 -12.50 -6.96
N ALA A 54 9.55 -11.20 -6.66
CA ALA A 54 10.72 -10.52 -6.11
C ALA A 54 10.78 -10.67 -4.58
N SER A 55 11.23 -11.83 -4.08
CA SER A 55 11.18 -12.18 -2.65
C SER A 55 11.79 -11.15 -1.69
N HIS A 56 12.91 -10.53 -2.05
CA HIS A 56 13.52 -9.47 -1.24
C HIS A 56 12.62 -8.22 -1.14
N PHE A 57 12.05 -7.80 -2.27
CA PHE A 57 11.10 -6.69 -2.32
C PHE A 57 9.84 -7.01 -1.51
N VAL A 58 9.29 -8.23 -1.65
CA VAL A 58 8.13 -8.69 -0.87
C VAL A 58 8.40 -8.60 0.64
N GLY A 59 9.57 -9.05 1.09
CA GLY A 59 9.95 -8.95 2.50
C GLY A 59 9.98 -7.51 3.01
N LEU A 60 10.61 -6.59 2.27
CA LEU A 60 10.65 -5.17 2.61
C LEU A 60 9.26 -4.51 2.57
N TYR A 61 8.47 -4.86 1.56
CA TYR A 61 7.10 -4.35 1.40
C TYR A 61 6.22 -4.73 2.60
N LEU A 62 6.24 -6.00 3.01
CA LEU A 62 5.45 -6.46 4.16
C LEU A 62 5.90 -5.78 5.46
N LYS A 63 7.21 -5.62 5.68
CA LYS A 63 7.72 -4.84 6.83
C LYS A 63 7.15 -3.42 6.83
N MET A 64 7.21 -2.74 5.67
CA MET A 64 6.69 -1.38 5.54
C MET A 64 5.18 -1.29 5.74
N VAL A 65 4.40 -2.30 5.32
CA VAL A 65 2.95 -2.34 5.56
C VAL A 65 2.64 -2.36 7.06
N GLU A 66 3.34 -3.20 7.82
CA GLU A 66 3.17 -3.30 9.27
C GLU A 66 3.66 -2.04 9.99
N ASP A 67 4.84 -1.54 9.62
CA ASP A 67 5.41 -0.33 10.22
C ASP A 67 4.48 0.87 10.05
N ILE A 68 3.92 1.06 8.85
CA ILE A 68 3.01 2.19 8.57
C ILE A 68 1.70 2.05 9.32
N LYS A 69 1.16 0.83 9.41
CA LYS A 69 -0.04 0.57 10.21
C LYS A 69 0.17 0.89 11.69
N ALA A 70 1.37 0.65 12.22
CA ALA A 70 1.69 0.87 13.62
C ALA A 70 2.08 2.32 13.95
N LYS A 71 2.75 3.02 13.02
CA LYS A 71 3.42 4.30 13.30
C LYS A 71 2.92 5.50 12.49
N GLY A 72 2.11 5.27 11.45
CA GLY A 72 1.80 6.28 10.44
C GLY A 72 2.84 6.33 9.32
N ALA A 73 2.46 6.84 8.15
CA ALA A 73 3.30 6.84 6.96
C ALA A 73 4.51 7.79 7.07
N MET A 74 4.30 8.99 7.61
CA MET A 74 5.35 10.00 7.72
C MET A 74 6.46 9.55 8.66
N LYS A 75 6.10 9.00 9.83
CA LYS A 75 7.07 8.54 10.83
C LYS A 75 7.95 7.40 10.31
N VAL A 76 7.39 6.47 9.54
CA VAL A 76 8.17 5.40 8.91
C VAL A 76 9.14 5.94 7.87
N LEU A 77 8.74 6.95 7.09
CA LEU A 77 9.62 7.60 6.13
C LEU A 77 10.79 8.32 6.82
N GLU A 78 10.54 8.99 7.95
CA GLU A 78 11.59 9.62 8.75
C GLU A 78 12.60 8.60 9.28
N GLU A 79 12.15 7.47 9.82
CA GLU A 79 13.02 6.45 10.43
C GLU A 79 13.86 5.65 9.42
N GLU A 80 13.43 5.55 8.16
CA GLU A 80 14.06 4.70 7.14
C GLU A 80 14.90 5.50 6.11
N ILE A 81 14.80 6.83 6.08
CA ILE A 81 15.46 7.69 5.09
C ILE A 81 16.35 8.77 5.71
N LEU A 82 16.04 9.25 6.94
CA LEU A 82 16.81 10.29 7.64
C LEU A 82 17.73 9.71 8.72
#